data_AF-A0A955UPM1-F1
#
_entry.id   AF-A0A955UPM1-F1
#
_cell.length_a   1.000
_cell.length_b   1.000
_cell.length_c   1.000
_cell.angle_alpha   90.00
_cell.angle_beta   90.00
_cell.angle_gamma   90.00
#
_symmetry.space_group_name_H-M   'P 1'
#
loop_
_entity.id
_entity.type
_entity.pdbx_description
1 polymer ?
#
loop_
_entity_poly.entity_id
_entity_poly.type
_entity_poly.pdbx_seq_one_letter_code
_entity_poly.pdbx_strand_id
1 'polypeptide(L)'
;MSTSSLSRRPPFCPHAGCEFHLDSTGWKFHRKGFYHRDRPPRRVQRYRCTHCRRYFSSQTFSITYWLRRPELLEPIFKSLVSCSGFRQIARNHEVSHTTIRRLSDRLGRHCLLFHERQRPHVCPTEPLVLDGFRSFEHSQYW
;
A
#
# COMPACT_ATOMS: atom_id res chain seq x y z
N MET A 1 -10.51 12.21 -8.76
CA MET A 1 -9.48 11.17 -8.60
C MET A 1 -8.21 11.82 -8.06
N SER A 2 -8.08 11.89 -6.74
CA SER A 2 -6.95 12.54 -6.09
C SER A 2 -5.67 11.80 -6.43
N THR A 3 -4.82 12.46 -7.23
CA THR A 3 -3.46 12.03 -7.49
C THR A 3 -2.78 11.84 -6.14
N SER A 4 -2.52 10.58 -5.77
CA SER A 4 -1.67 10.23 -4.64
C SER A 4 -0.45 11.14 -4.69
N SER A 5 -0.36 12.06 -3.72
CA SER A 5 0.75 12.99 -3.59
C SER A 5 1.97 12.14 -3.29
N LEU A 6 2.67 11.72 -4.34
CA LEU A 6 3.93 11.01 -4.23
C LEU A 6 4.82 11.87 -3.33
N SER A 7 5.18 11.31 -2.17
CA SER A 7 6.08 11.97 -1.22
C SER A 7 7.25 12.57 -2.00
N ARG A 8 7.46 13.88 -1.85
CA ARG A 8 8.54 14.61 -2.55
C ARG A 8 9.93 14.04 -2.22
N ARG A 9 10.03 13.28 -1.12
CA ARG A 9 11.25 12.62 -0.64
C ARG A 9 10.99 11.13 -0.41
N PRO A 10 11.84 10.22 -0.92
CA PRO A 10 11.72 8.80 -0.62
C PRO A 10 11.95 8.53 0.88
N PRO A 11 11.12 7.70 1.53
CA PRO A 11 11.19 7.47 2.97
C PRO A 11 12.35 6.58 3.41
N PHE A 12 12.74 5.59 2.58
CA PHE A 12 13.80 4.62 2.87
C PHE A 12 14.33 4.00 1.56
N CYS A 13 15.43 3.23 1.61
CA CYS A 13 15.94 2.55 0.42
C CYS A 13 15.07 1.33 0.08
N PRO A 14 14.51 1.20 -1.14
CA PRO A 14 13.59 0.10 -1.43
C PRO A 14 14.29 -1.26 -1.67
N HIS A 15 15.62 -1.31 -1.60
CA HIS A 15 16.37 -2.55 -1.74
C HIS A 15 16.46 -3.25 -0.39
N ALA A 16 15.86 -4.44 -0.27
CA ALA A 16 15.80 -5.20 0.98
C ALA A 16 17.16 -5.52 1.60
N GLY A 17 18.22 -5.68 0.80
CA GLY A 17 19.58 -5.91 1.28
C GLY A 17 20.36 -4.64 1.67
N CYS A 18 19.73 -3.46 1.63
CA CYS A 18 20.35 -2.22 2.04
C CYS A 18 20.10 -1.99 3.54
N GLU A 19 21.13 -1.59 4.29
CA GLU A 19 21.01 -1.16 5.68
C GLU A 19 19.89 -0.10 5.86
N PHE A 20 19.86 0.89 4.97
CA PHE A 20 18.85 1.94 4.96
C PHE A 20 17.44 1.52 4.48
N HIS A 21 17.16 0.21 4.40
CA HIS A 21 15.83 -0.32 4.09
C HIS A 21 14.91 -0.29 5.31
N LEU A 22 15.45 -0.70 6.47
CA LEU A 22 14.69 -0.83 7.72
C LEU A 22 14.78 0.45 8.56
N ASP A 23 15.95 1.08 8.59
CA ASP A 23 16.16 2.35 9.28
C ASP A 23 16.76 3.38 8.32
N SER A 24 16.04 4.45 8.03
CA SER A 24 16.49 5.52 7.12
C SER A 24 17.17 6.69 7.83
N THR A 25 17.48 6.55 9.12
CA THR A 25 18.24 7.55 9.89
C THR A 25 19.58 7.85 9.22
N GLY A 26 19.85 9.13 8.95
CA GLY A 26 21.06 9.57 8.24
C GLY A 26 21.14 9.20 6.75
N TRP A 27 20.13 8.54 6.18
CA TRP A 27 20.16 8.06 4.80
C TRP A 27 20.22 9.21 3.77
N LYS A 28 21.16 9.08 2.81
CA LYS A 28 21.34 10.01 1.69
C LYS A 28 21.01 9.33 0.35
N PHE A 29 20.53 10.15 -0.58
CA PHE A 29 20.24 9.72 -1.95
C PHE A 29 20.49 10.89 -2.91
N HIS A 30 20.80 10.56 -4.16
CA HIS A 30 20.91 11.54 -5.25
C HIS A 30 19.61 11.56 -6.06
N ARG A 31 19.14 12.75 -6.42
CA ARG A 31 18.08 12.92 -7.44
C ARG A 31 18.71 12.68 -8.81
N LYS A 32 18.13 11.78 -9.60
CA LYS A 32 18.66 11.33 -10.90
C LYS A 32 17.70 11.64 -12.04
N GLY A 33 17.34 12.91 -12.20
CA GLY A 33 16.44 13.36 -13.26
C GLY A 33 15.07 12.68 -13.23
N PHE A 34 14.41 12.63 -14.38
CA PHE A 34 13.06 12.10 -14.53
C PHE A 34 12.99 11.11 -15.70
N TYR A 35 11.99 10.23 -15.69
CA TYR A 35 11.54 9.57 -16.91
C TYR A 35 10.09 9.94 -17.20
N HIS A 36 9.72 9.89 -18.48
CA HIS A 36 8.37 10.18 -18.94
C HIS A 36 7.64 8.89 -19.30
N ARG A 37 6.32 8.90 -19.14
CA ARG A 37 5.44 7.79 -19.52
C ARG A 37 4.07 8.32 -19.95
N ASP A 38 3.34 7.53 -20.71
CA ASP A 38 2.05 7.98 -21.27
C ASP A 38 0.95 8.08 -20.21
N ARG A 39 0.99 7.21 -19.20
CA ARG A 39 -0.03 7.14 -18.16
C ARG A 39 0.36 7.97 -16.93
N PRO A 40 -0.59 8.70 -16.29
CA PRO A 40 -0.30 9.47 -15.09
C PRO A 40 0.33 8.66 -13.95
N PRO A 41 1.25 9.24 -13.15
CA PRO A 41 1.99 10.47 -13.42
C PRO A 41 2.85 10.38 -14.69
N ARG A 42 2.73 11.39 -15.57
CA ARG A 42 3.47 11.46 -16.84
C ARG A 42 4.97 11.67 -16.65
N ARG A 43 5.38 12.27 -15.53
CA ARG A 43 6.77 12.55 -15.18
C ARG A 43 7.07 11.91 -13.83
N VAL A 44 8.05 11.02 -13.80
CA VAL A 44 8.41 10.26 -12.60
C VAL A 44 9.86 10.57 -12.21
N GLN A 45 10.04 11.06 -10.99
CA GLN A 45 11.36 11.38 -10.44
C GLN A 45 12.13 10.08 -10.18
N ARG A 46 13.40 10.03 -10.61
CA ARG A 46 14.33 8.95 -10.30
C ARG A 46 15.31 9.37 -9.20
N TYR A 47 15.79 8.38 -8.48
CA TYR A 47 16.75 8.52 -7.40
C TYR A 47 17.81 7.42 -7.46
N ARG A 48 18.93 7.65 -6.78
CA ARG A 48 19.97 6.64 -6.55
C ARG A 48 20.38 6.68 -5.08
N CYS A 49 20.36 5.53 -4.43
CA CYS A 49 20.87 5.39 -3.06
C CYS A 49 22.39 5.66 -3.03
N THR A 50 22.89 6.40 -2.04
CA THR A 50 24.35 6.61 -1.91
C THR A 50 25.07 5.37 -1.37
N HIS A 51 24.38 4.56 -0.57
CA HIS A 51 24.93 3.35 0.06
C HIS A 51 24.98 2.17 -0.92
N CYS A 52 23.83 1.56 -1.25
CA CYS A 52 23.78 0.37 -2.12
C CYS A 52 23.85 0.70 -3.62
N ARG A 53 23.93 1.98 -4.01
CA ARG A 53 23.99 2.46 -5.41
C ARG A 53 22.80 2.08 -6.31
N ARG A 54 21.76 1.43 -5.76
CA ARG A 54 20.53 1.04 -6.47
C ARG A 54 19.73 2.26 -6.94
N TYR A 55 19.22 2.19 -8.16
CA TYR A 55 18.28 3.15 -8.71
C TYR A 55 16.84 2.78 -8.33
N PHE A 56 16.04 3.80 -8.05
CA PHE A 56 14.61 3.66 -7.77
C PHE A 56 13.87 4.94 -8.18
N SER A 57 12.55 4.97 -8.06
CA SER A 57 11.74 6.11 -8.45
C SER A 57 10.74 6.52 -7.38
N SER A 58 10.13 7.69 -7.53
CA SER A 58 9.04 8.11 -6.64
C SER A 58 7.89 7.10 -6.66
N GLN A 59 7.64 6.46 -7.81
CA GLN A 59 6.61 5.45 -7.95
C GLN A 59 6.88 4.20 -7.10
N THR A 60 8.13 3.88 -6.76
CA THR A 60 8.46 2.69 -5.95
C THR A 60 7.73 2.65 -4.60
N PHE A 61 7.41 3.81 -4.04
CA PHE A 61 6.69 3.95 -2.76
C PHE A 61 5.18 4.16 -2.91
N SER A 62 4.67 4.06 -4.14
CA SER A 62 3.25 4.23 -4.41
C SER A 62 2.51 2.90 -4.27
N ILE A 63 1.31 2.92 -3.70
CA ILE A 63 0.44 1.74 -3.63
C ILE A 63 0.11 1.18 -5.02
N THR A 64 0.11 2.03 -6.06
CA THR A 64 -0.16 1.65 -7.46
C THR A 64 1.08 1.13 -8.20
N TYR A 65 2.23 1.05 -7.54
CA TYR A 65 3.45 0.51 -8.16
C TYR A 65 3.23 -0.92 -8.68
N TRP A 66 3.62 -1.15 -9.95
CA TRP A 66 3.45 -2.41 -10.69
C TRP A 66 2.00 -2.86 -10.93
N LEU A 67 1.00 -2.03 -10.63
CA LEU A 67 -0.38 -2.35 -10.97
C LEU A 67 -0.67 -2.03 -12.44
N ARG A 68 -1.21 -3.02 -13.16
CA ARG A 68 -1.69 -2.84 -14.54
C ARG A 68 -3.03 -2.09 -14.60
N ARG A 69 -3.86 -2.26 -13.56
CA ARG A 69 -5.20 -1.68 -13.41
C ARG A 69 -5.29 -0.88 -12.08
N PRO A 70 -4.50 0.20 -11.90
CA PRO A 70 -4.45 0.96 -10.65
C PRO A 70 -5.79 1.61 -10.27
N GLU A 71 -6.63 1.90 -11.25
CA GLU A 71 -7.97 2.48 -11.08
C GLU A 71 -8.95 1.55 -10.34
N LEU A 72 -8.66 0.25 -10.26
CA LEU A 72 -9.48 -0.71 -9.53
C LEU A 72 -9.30 -0.64 -8.01
N LEU A 73 -8.23 -0.03 -7.50
CA LEU A 73 -7.96 -0.03 -6.05
C LEU A 73 -9.08 0.61 -5.23
N GLU A 74 -9.54 1.79 -5.62
CA GLU A 74 -10.56 2.52 -4.87
C GLU A 74 -11.95 1.86 -4.95
N PRO A 75 -12.47 1.46 -6.13
CA PRO A 75 -13.74 0.75 -6.21
C PRO A 75 -13.75 -0.58 -5.45
N ILE A 76 -12.65 -1.35 -5.52
CA ILE A 76 -12.52 -2.60 -4.76
C ILE A 76 -12.50 -2.31 -3.26
N PHE A 77 -11.75 -1.31 -2.81
CA PHE A 77 -11.73 -0.92 -1.40
C PHE A 77 -13.15 -0.61 -0.90
N LYS A 78 -13.90 0.24 -1.61
CA LYS A 78 -15.30 0.55 -1.25
C LYS A 78 -16.17 -0.69 -1.21
N SER A 79 -16.03 -1.58 -2.20
CA SER A 79 -16.83 -2.83 -2.24
C SER A 79 -16.52 -3.77 -1.09
N LEU A 80 -15.25 -3.87 -0.66
CA LEU A 80 -14.84 -4.66 0.51
C LEU A 80 -15.43 -4.08 1.81
N VAL A 81 -15.41 -2.75 1.96
CA VAL A 81 -16.04 -2.06 3.11
C VAL A 81 -17.56 -2.27 3.12
N SER A 82 -18.20 -2.35 1.94
CA SER A 82 -19.60 -2.74 1.79
C SER A 82 -19.84 -4.26 1.89
N CYS A 83 -18.87 -5.04 2.39
CA CYS A 83 -18.97 -6.49 2.60
C CYS A 83 -19.30 -7.31 1.33
N SER A 84 -18.95 -6.81 0.14
CA SER A 84 -19.19 -7.53 -1.10
C SER A 84 -18.25 -8.72 -1.26
N GLY A 85 -18.79 -9.87 -1.66
CA GLY A 85 -17.99 -11.08 -1.90
C GLY A 85 -17.06 -10.94 -3.10
N PHE A 86 -15.88 -11.57 -3.06
CA PHE A 86 -14.85 -11.41 -4.11
C PHE A 86 -15.35 -11.75 -5.52
N ARG A 87 -16.20 -12.77 -5.68
CA ARG A 87 -16.79 -13.15 -6.97
C ARG A 87 -17.78 -12.11 -7.51
N GLN A 88 -18.48 -11.40 -6.63
CA GLN A 88 -19.37 -10.31 -7.03
C GLN A 88 -18.58 -9.11 -7.52
N ILE A 89 -17.56 -8.69 -6.75
CA ILE A 89 -16.65 -7.60 -7.14
C ILE A 89 -15.96 -7.93 -8.48
N ALA A 90 -15.51 -9.18 -8.64
CA ALA A 90 -14.88 -9.67 -9.87
C ALA A 90 -15.78 -9.52 -11.10
N ARG A 91 -17.07 -9.91 -10.98
CA ARG A 91 -18.06 -9.75 -12.06
C ARG A 91 -18.30 -8.29 -12.40
N ASN A 92 -18.46 -7.42 -11.41
CA ASN A 92 -18.72 -5.98 -11.63
C ASN A 92 -17.57 -5.24 -12.34
N HIS A 93 -16.34 -5.78 -12.27
CA HIS A 93 -15.16 -5.15 -12.85
C HIS A 93 -14.52 -5.97 -13.98
N GLU A 94 -15.17 -7.07 -14.40
CA GLU A 94 -14.70 -7.95 -15.47
C GLU A 94 -13.26 -8.43 -15.26
N VAL A 95 -12.94 -8.85 -14.03
CA VAL A 95 -11.63 -9.40 -13.67
C VAL A 95 -11.79 -10.75 -12.99
N SER A 96 -10.71 -11.53 -12.94
CA SER A 96 -10.71 -12.75 -12.12
C SER A 96 -10.82 -12.42 -10.63
N HIS A 97 -11.52 -13.26 -9.88
CA HIS A 97 -11.58 -13.17 -8.41
C HIS A 97 -10.20 -13.24 -7.75
N THR A 98 -9.21 -13.87 -8.39
CA THR A 98 -7.82 -13.89 -7.90
C THR A 98 -7.16 -12.50 -7.98
N THR A 99 -7.55 -11.68 -8.95
CA THR A 99 -7.16 -10.26 -9.02
C THR A 99 -7.73 -9.50 -7.84
N ILE A 100 -9.01 -9.72 -7.51
CA ILE A 100 -9.66 -9.10 -6.34
C ILE A 100 -8.95 -9.50 -5.06
N ARG A 101 -8.67 -10.80 -4.86
CA ARG A 101 -7.90 -11.29 -3.70
C ARG A 101 -6.54 -10.60 -3.56
N ARG A 102 -5.74 -10.54 -4.64
CA ARG A 102 -4.41 -9.89 -4.61
C ARG A 102 -4.48 -8.39 -4.31
N LEU A 103 -5.51 -7.71 -4.81
CA LEU A 103 -5.73 -6.29 -4.52
C LEU A 103 -6.24 -6.10 -3.08
N SER A 104 -7.08 -7.01 -2.57
CA SER A 104 -7.49 -7.05 -1.16
C SER A 104 -6.29 -7.23 -0.25
N ASP A 105 -5.40 -8.19 -0.51
CA ASP A 105 -4.17 -8.38 0.29
C ASP A 105 -3.26 -7.13 0.27
N ARG A 106 -3.22 -6.40 -0.85
CA ARG A 106 -2.48 -5.15 -0.97
C ARG A 106 -3.12 -4.03 -0.14
N LEU A 107 -4.44 -3.88 -0.23
CA LEU A 107 -5.21 -2.91 0.55
C LEU A 107 -5.09 -3.21 2.04
N GLY A 108 -5.17 -4.47 2.46
CA GLY A 108 -4.97 -4.89 3.85
C GLY A 108 -3.61 -4.48 4.39
N ARG A 109 -2.52 -4.74 3.64
CA ARG A 109 -1.17 -4.26 4.01
C ARG A 109 -1.10 -2.74 4.12
N HIS A 110 -1.79 -2.01 3.24
CA HIS A 110 -1.87 -0.55 3.33
C HIS A 110 -2.64 -0.10 4.58
N CYS A 111 -3.75 -0.76 4.92
CA CYS A 111 -4.52 -0.49 6.13
C CYS A 111 -3.69 -0.74 7.41
N LEU A 112 -2.88 -1.81 7.46
CA LEU A 112 -1.96 -2.05 8.58
C LEU A 112 -0.99 -0.88 8.78
N LEU A 113 -0.37 -0.40 7.69
CA LEU A 113 0.52 0.76 7.74
C LEU A 113 -0.21 2.07 8.11
N PHE A 114 -1.47 2.21 7.66
CA PHE A 114 -2.29 3.34 8.04
C PHE A 114 -2.61 3.31 9.54
N HIS A 115 -3.06 2.16 10.07
CA HIS A 115 -3.31 2.00 11.50
C HIS A 115 -2.06 2.25 12.33
N GLU A 116 -0.91 1.72 11.94
CA GLU A 116 0.36 1.97 12.63
C GLU A 116 0.74 3.46 12.68
N ARG A 117 0.39 4.23 11.63
CA ARG A 117 0.63 5.67 11.59
C ARG A 117 -0.41 6.50 12.34
N GLN A 118 -1.60 5.97 12.54
CA GLN A 118 -2.72 6.68 13.17
C GLN A 118 -2.95 6.25 14.62
N ARG A 119 -2.34 5.14 15.07
CA ARG A 119 -2.47 4.67 16.44
C ARG A 119 -1.91 5.71 17.42
N PRO A 120 -2.50 5.84 18.61
CA PRO A 120 -1.91 6.64 19.67
C PRO A 120 -0.48 6.16 19.97
N HIS A 121 0.48 7.09 20.02
CA HIS A 121 1.86 6.79 20.40
C HIS A 121 2.04 6.70 21.92
N VAL A 122 1.06 7.18 22.69
CA VAL A 122 1.04 7.14 24.14
C VAL A 122 -0.02 6.14 24.59
N CYS A 123 0.23 5.45 25.69
CA CYS A 123 -0.76 4.58 26.31
C CYS A 123 -2.00 5.39 26.68
N PRO A 124 -3.21 5.00 26.22
CA PRO A 124 -4.44 5.65 26.65
C PRO A 124 -4.57 5.62 28.17
N THR A 125 -4.93 6.74 28.77
CA THR A 125 -5.15 6.85 30.22
C THR A 125 -6.63 6.69 30.61
N GLU A 126 -7.52 6.67 29.62
CA GLU A 126 -8.95 6.44 29.81
C GLU A 126 -9.27 4.95 30.01
N PRO A 127 -10.39 4.61 30.69
CA PRO A 127 -10.86 3.23 30.77
C PRO A 127 -11.07 2.63 29.37
N LEU A 128 -10.48 1.47 29.12
CA LEU A 128 -10.58 0.76 27.84
C LEU A 128 -11.57 -0.40 27.93
N VAL A 129 -12.41 -0.54 26.91
CA VAL A 129 -13.25 -1.72 26.70
C VAL A 129 -12.67 -2.52 25.54
N LEU A 130 -12.34 -3.79 25.80
CA LEU A 130 -11.86 -4.72 24.77
C LEU A 130 -13.03 -5.59 24.31
N ASP A 131 -13.43 -5.42 23.05
CA ASP A 131 -14.44 -6.27 22.42
C ASP A 131 -13.78 -7.36 21.57
N GLY A 132 -14.45 -8.51 21.47
CA GLY A 132 -13.97 -9.68 20.76
C GLY A 132 -14.98 -10.13 19.70
N PHE A 133 -14.59 -10.05 18.43
CA PHE A 133 -15.38 -10.62 17.35
C PHE A 133 -14.90 -12.03 16.99
N ARG A 134 -15.81 -13.00 16.94
CA ARG A 134 -15.51 -14.38 16.52
C ARG A 134 -16.30 -14.72 15.26
N SER A 135 -15.58 -14.97 14.17
CA SER A 135 -16.16 -15.56 12.96
C SER A 135 -16.25 -17.07 13.12
N PHE A 136 -17.40 -17.65 12.76
CA PHE A 136 -17.57 -19.10 12.68
C PHE A 136 -17.57 -19.52 11.22
N GLU A 137 -16.56 -20.31 10.81
CA GLU A 137 -16.44 -20.83 9.45
C GLU A 137 -16.86 -22.31 9.33
N HIS A 138 -17.24 -22.95 10.44
CA HIS A 138 -17.71 -24.34 10.51
C HIS A 138 -19.02 -24.45 11.31
N SER A 139 -19.83 -25.45 10.97
CA SER A 139 -20.97 -25.93 11.77
C SER A 139 -20.58 -26.15 13.23
N GLN A 140 -21.31 -25.57 14.18
CA GLN A 140 -21.12 -25.82 15.61
C GLN A 140 -21.92 -27.02 16.13
N TYR A 141 -22.57 -27.76 15.23
CA TYR A 141 -23.37 -28.92 15.61
C TYR A 141 -22.49 -30.18 15.60
N TRP A 142 -22.49 -30.86 16.74
CA TRP A 142 -22.06 -32.24 16.96
C TRP A 142 -23.27 -33.17 16.86
#